data_AF-A0A8C9SEP3-F1
#
_entry.id   AF-A0A8C9SEP3-F1
#
_cell.length_a   1.000
_cell.length_b   1.000
_cell.length_c   1.000
_cell.angle_alpha   90.00
_cell.angle_beta   90.00
_cell.angle_gamma   90.00
#
_symmetry.space_group_name_H-M   'P 1'
#
loop_
_entity.id
_entity.type
_entity.pdbx_description
1 polymer ?
#
loop_
_entity_poly.entity_id
_entity_poly.type
_entity_poly.pdbx_seq_one_letter_code
_entity_poly.pdbx_strand_id
1 'polypeptide(L)'
;MATRQAFTDSDTADEAVRATCDDASMCKRFATSKGYWKDPYIQYFVRQVGERKAPEINRGYYARVQGMNHLLDAFLRKTACDCQVINFGAGLDTTFWRLKDENLLPKKYFEVDFPMVVARKIHNIKTKPPLSKPIIETHSSDSLLIDGHSLDSDRYCIIGADLRELPSLDEKLKKFQLNPELPTLLLSECVLVYMTPEQSSRLVHWAAETFHTAMFVNYEQKERFLKTGWESANALDMAAVYSVLPQDDMARIERLEFLDEKELLQQLLQHYSICWAFKDKLKLGKSCKECDYV
;
A
#
# COMPACT_ATOMS: atom_id res chain seq x y z
N MET A 1 -4.38 43.15 6.01
CA MET A 1 -3.13 42.39 6.19
C MET A 1 -3.52 41.00 6.67
N ALA A 2 -3.36 39.97 5.83
CA ALA A 2 -3.61 38.60 6.25
C ALA A 2 -2.53 38.21 7.26
N THR A 3 -2.92 38.05 8.52
CA THR A 3 -2.07 37.50 9.57
C THR A 3 -1.61 36.12 9.11
N ARG A 4 -0.30 35.96 8.87
CA ARG A 4 0.30 34.64 8.61
C ARG A 4 -0.03 33.76 9.81
N GLN A 5 -0.83 32.74 9.58
CA GLN A 5 -1.17 31.74 10.59
C GLN A 5 0.14 31.07 11.01
N ALA A 6 0.44 31.13 12.31
CA ALA A 6 1.63 30.46 12.85
C ALA A 6 1.41 28.94 12.74
N PHE A 7 2.22 28.26 11.94
CA PHE A 7 2.19 26.81 11.83
C PHE A 7 2.64 26.20 13.16
N THR A 8 1.93 25.18 13.62
CA THR A 8 2.34 24.40 14.80
C THR A 8 3.48 23.45 14.42
N ASP A 9 4.28 23.00 15.40
CA ASP A 9 5.32 21.98 15.16
C ASP A 9 4.74 20.69 14.56
N SER A 10 3.47 20.37 14.87
CA SER A 10 2.73 19.27 14.25
C SER A 10 2.41 19.50 12.77
N ASP A 11 2.07 20.72 12.36
CA ASP A 11 1.77 21.01 10.94
C ASP A 11 3.02 20.88 10.06
N THR A 12 4.17 21.27 10.61
CA THR A 12 5.48 21.15 9.93
C THR A 12 5.91 19.69 9.81
N ALA A 13 5.71 18.90 10.88
CA ALA A 13 5.96 17.46 10.84
C ALA A 13 5.04 16.77 9.81
N ASP A 14 3.76 17.12 9.77
CA ASP A 14 2.82 16.57 8.81
C ASP A 14 3.15 16.97 7.36
N GLU A 15 3.70 18.15 7.13
CA GLU A 15 4.19 18.55 5.80
C GLU A 15 5.37 17.68 5.35
N ALA A 16 6.33 17.43 6.24
CA ALA A 16 7.45 16.52 5.97
C ALA A 16 6.95 15.09 5.69
N VAL A 17 5.98 14.59 6.46
CA VAL A 17 5.35 13.28 6.23
C VAL A 17 4.66 13.24 4.86
N ARG A 18 3.89 14.27 4.49
CA ARG A 18 3.25 14.32 3.17
C ARG A 18 4.27 14.34 2.02
N ALA A 19 5.44 14.96 2.20
CA ALA A 19 6.50 14.98 1.19
C ALA A 19 7.08 13.57 0.90
N THR A 20 7.06 12.66 1.88
CA THR A 20 7.52 11.27 1.68
C THR A 20 6.74 10.50 0.62
N CYS A 21 5.47 10.88 0.39
CA CYS A 21 4.68 10.36 -0.72
C CYS A 21 5.36 10.65 -2.07
N ASP A 22 5.94 11.82 -2.24
CA ASP A 22 6.62 12.21 -3.48
C ASP A 22 7.93 11.45 -3.65
N ASP A 23 8.71 11.32 -2.58
CA ASP A 23 9.97 10.57 -2.61
C ASP A 23 9.76 9.10 -3.02
N ALA A 24 8.80 8.42 -2.37
CA ALA A 24 8.47 7.03 -2.69
C ALA A 24 7.96 6.89 -4.14
N SER A 25 7.06 7.78 -4.56
CA SER A 25 6.47 7.71 -5.90
C SER A 25 7.50 8.02 -7.00
N MET A 26 8.43 8.95 -6.76
CA MET A 26 9.55 9.22 -7.66
C MET A 26 10.51 8.04 -7.76
N CYS A 27 10.83 7.36 -6.65
CA CYS A 27 11.68 6.17 -6.69
C CYS A 27 11.02 5.00 -7.44
N LYS A 28 9.73 4.75 -7.18
CA LYS A 28 8.93 3.77 -7.94
C LYS A 28 8.86 4.14 -9.44
N ARG A 29 8.67 5.42 -9.77
CA ARG A 29 8.68 5.91 -11.16
C ARG A 29 10.05 5.75 -11.83
N PHE A 30 11.14 6.01 -11.12
CA PHE A 30 12.49 5.83 -11.64
C PHE A 30 12.77 4.36 -11.94
N ALA A 31 12.54 3.47 -10.97
CA ALA A 31 12.79 2.03 -11.12
C ALA A 31 11.93 1.40 -12.24
N THR A 32 10.67 1.80 -12.38
CA THR A 32 9.82 1.34 -13.52
C THR A 32 10.33 1.83 -14.86
N SER A 33 10.88 3.05 -14.95
CA SER A 33 11.50 3.54 -16.18
C SER A 33 12.76 2.76 -16.60
N LYS A 34 13.43 2.13 -15.63
CA LYS A 34 14.57 1.23 -15.85
C LYS A 34 14.14 -0.21 -16.13
N GLY A 35 12.85 -0.52 -16.03
CA GLY A 35 12.31 -1.84 -16.31
C GLY A 35 12.40 -2.82 -15.13
N TYR A 36 12.58 -2.36 -13.88
CA TYR A 36 12.57 -3.27 -12.73
C TYR A 36 11.24 -4.02 -12.63
N TRP A 37 10.11 -3.33 -12.79
CA TRP A 37 8.79 -3.93 -12.99
C TRP A 37 7.96 -3.10 -13.97
N LYS A 38 6.87 -3.68 -14.46
CA LYS A 38 5.93 -3.00 -15.35
C LYS A 38 4.87 -2.27 -14.54
N ASP A 39 4.79 -0.97 -14.73
CA ASP A 39 3.70 -0.13 -14.21
C ASP A 39 3.37 0.95 -15.26
N PRO A 40 2.29 0.74 -16.06
CA PRO A 40 1.91 1.72 -17.08
C PRO A 40 1.16 2.93 -16.49
N TYR A 41 0.85 2.93 -15.18
CA TYR A 41 -0.03 3.91 -14.53
C TYR A 41 0.72 4.96 -13.74
N ILE A 42 1.86 4.63 -13.10
CA ILE A 42 2.60 5.54 -12.21
C ILE A 42 3.01 6.86 -12.90
N GLN A 43 3.20 6.82 -14.22
CA GLN A 43 3.51 8.00 -15.04
C GLN A 43 2.41 9.07 -15.06
N TYR A 44 1.17 8.69 -14.81
CA TYR A 44 0.05 9.62 -14.74
C TYR A 44 -0.02 10.36 -13.40
N PHE A 45 0.64 9.81 -12.37
CA PHE A 45 0.75 10.41 -11.04
C PHE A 45 2.06 11.18 -10.87
N VAL A 46 3.17 10.63 -11.36
CA VAL A 46 4.51 11.23 -11.32
C VAL A 46 5.03 11.43 -12.73
N ARG A 47 4.97 12.67 -13.22
CA ARG A 47 5.29 13.00 -14.62
C ARG A 47 6.78 12.84 -14.93
N GLN A 48 7.64 13.32 -14.03
CA GLN A 48 9.08 13.28 -14.22
C GLN A 48 9.65 11.98 -13.64
N VAL A 49 10.59 11.39 -14.36
CA VAL A 49 11.31 10.19 -13.89
C VAL A 49 12.21 10.52 -12.69
N GLY A 50 12.62 11.78 -12.55
CA GLY A 50 13.50 12.25 -11.49
C GLY A 50 14.97 12.02 -11.80
N GLU A 51 15.81 12.35 -10.82
CA GLU A 51 17.27 12.15 -10.89
C GLU A 51 17.64 10.66 -10.76
N ARG A 52 18.86 10.33 -11.21
CA ARG A 52 19.40 8.98 -11.12
C ARG A 52 19.43 8.51 -9.67
N LYS A 53 18.83 7.34 -9.42
CA LYS A 53 18.94 6.63 -8.14
C LYS A 53 20.05 5.58 -8.21
N ALA A 54 20.69 5.31 -7.07
CA ALA A 54 21.70 4.27 -6.98
C ALA A 54 21.06 2.87 -7.21
N PRO A 55 21.75 1.91 -7.86
CA PRO A 55 21.16 0.62 -8.22
C PRO A 55 20.58 -0.16 -7.04
N GLU A 56 21.22 -0.10 -5.87
CA GLU A 56 20.77 -0.72 -4.63
C GLU A 56 19.43 -0.16 -4.14
N ILE A 57 19.15 1.13 -4.39
CA ILE A 57 17.84 1.74 -4.10
C ILE A 57 16.77 1.12 -4.99
N ASN A 58 17.03 1.01 -6.30
CA ASN A 58 16.07 0.44 -7.25
C ASN A 58 15.80 -1.04 -6.95
N ARG A 59 16.85 -1.81 -6.64
CA ARG A 59 16.74 -3.22 -6.20
C ARG A 59 15.99 -3.35 -4.87
N GLY A 60 16.19 -2.43 -3.93
CA GLY A 60 15.42 -2.37 -2.69
C GLY A 60 13.93 -2.12 -2.92
N TYR A 61 13.60 -1.12 -3.75
CA TYR A 61 12.21 -0.86 -4.15
C TYR A 61 11.59 -2.02 -4.93
N TYR A 62 12.39 -2.71 -5.75
CA TYR A 62 11.95 -3.92 -6.43
C TYR A 62 11.52 -5.00 -5.43
N ALA A 63 12.40 -5.34 -4.48
CA ALA A 63 12.12 -6.33 -3.44
C ALA A 63 10.87 -5.96 -2.62
N ARG A 64 10.76 -4.67 -2.26
CA ARG A 64 9.60 -4.10 -1.55
C ARG A 64 8.30 -4.33 -2.32
N VAL A 65 8.25 -3.93 -3.59
CA VAL A 65 7.04 -4.07 -4.44
C VAL A 65 6.69 -5.55 -4.65
N GLN A 66 7.68 -6.41 -4.92
CA GLN A 66 7.45 -7.84 -5.09
C GLN A 66 6.95 -8.51 -3.81
N GLY A 67 7.53 -8.19 -2.65
CA GLY A 67 7.09 -8.73 -1.37
C GLY A 67 5.65 -8.34 -1.01
N MET A 68 5.31 -7.06 -1.18
CA MET A 68 3.94 -6.56 -0.95
C MET A 68 2.94 -7.22 -1.90
N ASN A 69 3.25 -7.27 -3.20
CA ASN A 69 2.39 -7.91 -4.20
C ASN A 69 2.23 -9.40 -3.94
N HIS A 70 3.28 -10.11 -3.54
CA HIS A 70 3.21 -11.54 -3.25
C HIS A 70 2.15 -11.85 -2.17
N LEU A 71 2.18 -11.12 -1.06
CA LEU A 71 1.24 -11.31 0.05
C LEU A 71 -0.18 -10.89 -0.33
N LEU A 72 -0.33 -9.77 -1.04
CA LEU A 72 -1.61 -9.30 -1.58
C LEU A 72 -2.23 -10.34 -2.52
N ASP A 73 -1.48 -10.79 -3.52
CA ASP A 73 -1.99 -11.72 -4.53
C ASP A 73 -2.27 -13.10 -3.90
N ALA A 74 -1.49 -13.52 -2.90
CA ALA A 74 -1.77 -14.73 -2.13
C ALA A 74 -3.11 -14.64 -1.39
N PHE A 75 -3.38 -13.51 -0.72
CA PHE A 75 -4.65 -13.28 -0.04
C PHE A 75 -5.84 -13.26 -1.02
N LEU A 76 -5.69 -12.56 -2.16
CA LEU A 76 -6.70 -12.53 -3.23
C LEU A 76 -7.00 -13.93 -3.77
N ARG A 77 -5.97 -14.75 -4.02
CA ARG A 77 -6.15 -16.15 -4.44
C ARG A 77 -6.88 -16.98 -3.40
N LYS A 78 -6.49 -16.87 -2.12
CA LYS A 78 -7.11 -17.65 -1.02
C LYS A 78 -8.57 -17.29 -0.78
N THR A 79 -8.94 -16.05 -1.04
CA THR A 79 -10.33 -15.56 -0.91
C THR A 79 -11.11 -15.66 -2.22
N ALA A 80 -10.50 -16.14 -3.31
CA ALA A 80 -11.07 -16.10 -4.66
C ALA A 80 -11.58 -14.70 -5.05
N CYS A 81 -10.85 -13.66 -4.63
CA CYS A 81 -11.21 -12.24 -4.74
C CYS A 81 -12.52 -11.84 -4.03
N ASP A 82 -13.13 -12.74 -3.25
CA ASP A 82 -14.27 -12.44 -2.36
C ASP A 82 -13.79 -11.83 -1.04
N CYS A 83 -13.18 -10.65 -1.16
CA CYS A 83 -12.58 -9.95 -0.04
C CYS A 83 -12.57 -8.44 -0.26
N GLN A 84 -12.12 -7.70 0.74
CA GLN A 84 -11.80 -6.28 0.65
C GLN A 84 -10.30 -6.05 0.82
N VAL A 85 -9.81 -4.94 0.28
CA VAL A 85 -8.44 -4.47 0.52
C VAL A 85 -8.50 -3.03 1.00
N ILE A 86 -7.77 -2.68 2.05
CA ILE A 86 -7.58 -1.32 2.54
C ILE A 86 -6.09 -0.99 2.51
N ASN A 87 -5.69 -0.01 1.72
CA ASN A 87 -4.33 0.50 1.68
C ASN A 87 -4.24 1.81 2.49
N PHE A 88 -3.61 1.76 3.65
CA PHE A 88 -3.36 2.91 4.51
C PHE A 88 -2.11 3.65 4.05
N GLY A 89 -2.19 4.99 3.98
CA GLY A 89 -1.11 5.82 3.45
C GLY A 89 -0.79 5.44 2.01
N ALA A 90 -1.82 5.22 1.19
CA ALA A 90 -1.67 4.67 -0.16
C ALA A 90 -0.86 5.59 -1.09
N GLY A 91 -0.70 6.88 -0.76
CA GLY A 91 0.02 7.84 -1.58
C GLY A 91 -0.49 7.83 -3.02
N LEU A 92 0.43 7.71 -3.97
CA LEU A 92 0.13 7.60 -5.41
C LEU A 92 0.24 6.15 -5.91
N ASP A 93 -0.05 5.17 -5.05
CA ASP A 93 -0.04 3.74 -5.40
C ASP A 93 -0.94 3.40 -6.59
N THR A 94 -0.51 2.42 -7.38
CA THR A 94 -1.12 2.04 -8.67
C THR A 94 -1.73 0.64 -8.65
N THR A 95 -1.78 -0.01 -7.48
CA THR A 95 -2.13 -1.42 -7.36
C THR A 95 -3.54 -1.74 -7.84
N PHE A 96 -4.51 -0.84 -7.61
CA PHE A 96 -5.87 -1.03 -8.13
C PHE A 96 -5.88 -1.30 -9.65
N TRP A 97 -5.15 -0.51 -10.42
CA TRP A 97 -5.09 -0.65 -11.88
C TRP A 97 -4.34 -1.92 -12.31
N ARG A 98 -3.25 -2.29 -11.60
CA ARG A 98 -2.57 -3.59 -11.80
C ARG A 98 -3.54 -4.75 -11.62
N LEU A 99 -4.26 -4.78 -10.49
CA LEU A 99 -5.21 -5.83 -10.17
C LEU A 99 -6.36 -5.88 -11.18
N LYS A 100 -6.80 -4.75 -11.73
CA LYS A 100 -7.78 -4.73 -12.81
C LYS A 100 -7.25 -5.37 -14.09
N ASP A 101 -6.04 -5.01 -14.52
CA ASP A 101 -5.43 -5.58 -15.72
C ASP A 101 -5.21 -7.09 -15.60
N GLU A 102 -4.95 -7.58 -14.39
CA GLU A 102 -4.75 -9.00 -14.07
C GLU A 102 -6.06 -9.75 -13.77
N ASN A 103 -7.21 -9.06 -13.78
CA ASN A 103 -8.53 -9.59 -13.41
C ASN A 103 -8.58 -10.20 -11.99
N LEU A 104 -7.90 -9.54 -11.05
CA LEU A 104 -7.76 -9.92 -9.63
C LEU A 104 -8.40 -8.90 -8.66
N LEU A 105 -9.34 -8.08 -9.14
CA LEU A 105 -9.95 -7.06 -8.29
C LEU A 105 -10.72 -7.68 -7.10
N PRO A 106 -10.48 -7.22 -5.86
CA PRO A 106 -11.31 -7.60 -4.70
C PRO A 106 -12.73 -7.03 -4.85
N LYS A 107 -13.67 -7.42 -3.99
CA LYS A 107 -15.02 -6.83 -3.98
C LYS A 107 -14.97 -5.31 -3.91
N LYS A 108 -14.13 -4.74 -3.04
CA LYS A 108 -13.86 -3.30 -3.01
C LYS A 108 -12.43 -3.01 -2.54
N TYR A 109 -11.76 -2.10 -3.24
CA TYR A 109 -10.41 -1.63 -2.92
C TYR A 109 -10.48 -0.21 -2.34
N PHE A 110 -10.07 -0.05 -1.09
CA PHE A 110 -10.07 1.21 -0.36
C PHE A 110 -8.64 1.74 -0.26
N GLU A 111 -8.49 3.04 -0.49
CA GLU A 111 -7.26 3.79 -0.23
C GLU A 111 -7.54 4.91 0.78
N VAL A 112 -6.62 5.10 1.71
CA VAL A 112 -6.71 6.16 2.71
C VAL A 112 -5.40 6.93 2.73
N ASP A 113 -5.47 8.26 2.68
CA ASP A 113 -4.31 9.13 2.86
C ASP A 113 -4.77 10.50 3.37
N PHE A 114 -3.82 11.39 3.67
CA PHE A 114 -4.13 12.77 4.04
C PHE A 114 -4.99 13.45 2.94
N PRO A 115 -5.96 14.31 3.32
CA PRO A 115 -6.85 14.96 2.36
C PRO A 115 -6.16 15.68 1.20
N MET A 116 -4.95 16.23 1.44
CA MET A 116 -4.15 16.90 0.41
C MET A 116 -3.58 15.92 -0.63
N VAL A 117 -3.11 14.75 -0.20
CA VAL A 117 -2.59 13.69 -1.09
C VAL A 117 -3.74 13.11 -1.91
N VAL A 118 -4.89 12.86 -1.26
CA VAL A 118 -6.10 12.37 -1.92
C VAL A 118 -6.62 13.37 -2.96
N ALA A 119 -6.73 14.65 -2.62
CA ALA A 119 -7.17 15.68 -3.57
C ALA A 119 -6.27 15.70 -4.83
N ARG A 120 -4.96 15.56 -4.65
CA ARG A 120 -3.99 15.46 -5.75
C ARG A 120 -4.19 14.19 -6.59
N LYS A 121 -4.38 13.03 -5.94
CA LYS A 121 -4.62 11.76 -6.64
C LYS A 121 -5.92 11.79 -7.43
N ILE A 122 -7.00 12.29 -6.82
CA ILE A 122 -8.30 12.50 -7.49
C ILE A 122 -8.15 13.44 -8.69
N HIS A 123 -7.43 14.55 -8.56
CA HIS A 123 -7.18 15.46 -9.69
C HIS A 123 -6.52 14.73 -10.87
N ASN A 124 -5.50 13.90 -10.61
CA ASN A 124 -4.86 13.10 -11.65
C ASN A 124 -5.83 12.07 -12.25
N ILE A 125 -6.61 11.36 -11.43
CA ILE A 125 -7.62 10.41 -11.90
C ILE A 125 -8.62 11.10 -12.84
N LYS A 126 -9.15 12.26 -12.43
CA LYS A 126 -10.15 13.01 -13.22
C LYS A 126 -9.61 13.51 -14.55
N THR A 127 -8.35 13.97 -14.56
CA THR A 127 -7.77 14.62 -15.74
C THR A 127 -7.10 13.65 -16.72
N LYS A 128 -6.94 12.38 -16.33
CA LYS A 128 -6.25 11.36 -17.12
C LYS A 128 -7.19 10.19 -17.43
N PRO A 129 -7.75 10.10 -18.64
CA PRO A 129 -8.63 9.00 -19.04
C PRO A 129 -8.09 7.58 -18.78
N PRO A 130 -6.77 7.30 -18.93
CA PRO A 130 -6.21 5.99 -18.58
C PRO A 130 -6.38 5.60 -17.10
N LEU A 131 -6.61 6.57 -16.19
CA LEU A 131 -6.88 6.31 -14.78
C LEU A 131 -8.38 6.22 -14.49
N SER A 132 -9.19 7.14 -15.03
CA SER A 132 -10.63 7.18 -14.74
C SER A 132 -11.43 6.09 -15.45
N LYS A 133 -11.11 5.74 -16.70
CA LYS A 133 -11.84 4.72 -17.47
C LYS A 133 -11.90 3.36 -16.74
N PRO A 134 -10.76 2.80 -16.26
CA PRO A 134 -10.76 1.61 -15.42
C PRO A 134 -11.75 1.61 -14.26
N ILE A 135 -11.90 2.73 -13.56
CA ILE A 135 -12.80 2.85 -12.42
C ILE A 135 -14.25 2.85 -12.90
N ILE A 136 -14.56 3.66 -13.91
CA ILE A 136 -15.91 3.79 -14.51
C ILE A 136 -16.39 2.45 -15.09
N GLU A 137 -15.55 1.71 -15.80
CA GLU A 137 -15.87 0.39 -16.37
C GLU A 137 -16.27 -0.64 -15.31
N THR A 138 -15.88 -0.41 -14.05
CA THR A 138 -16.18 -1.30 -12.93
C THR A 138 -17.26 -0.75 -12.00
N HIS A 139 -17.91 0.35 -12.38
CA HIS A 139 -18.97 1.00 -11.62
C HIS A 139 -20.31 0.84 -12.34
N SER A 140 -21.37 0.57 -11.57
CA SER A 140 -22.72 0.38 -12.09
C SER A 140 -23.39 1.67 -12.58
N SER A 141 -22.88 2.85 -12.20
CA SER A 141 -23.39 4.16 -12.59
C SER A 141 -22.44 4.87 -13.56
N ASP A 142 -23.01 5.68 -14.46
CA ASP A 142 -22.25 6.47 -15.45
C ASP A 142 -21.45 7.63 -14.82
N SER A 143 -21.71 7.96 -13.55
CA SER A 143 -21.06 9.07 -12.85
C SER A 143 -20.43 8.65 -11.52
N LEU A 144 -19.14 8.92 -11.36
CA LEU A 144 -18.42 8.75 -10.09
C LEU A 144 -18.83 9.82 -9.08
N LEU A 145 -19.07 9.41 -7.84
CA LEU A 145 -19.27 10.33 -6.73
C LEU A 145 -17.91 10.85 -6.28
N ILE A 146 -17.62 12.10 -6.62
CA ILE A 146 -16.34 12.75 -6.29
C ILE A 146 -16.62 14.00 -5.47
N ASP A 147 -16.12 14.01 -4.23
CA ASP A 147 -15.93 15.24 -3.46
C ASP A 147 -14.43 15.63 -3.46
N GLY A 148 -14.09 16.82 -2.98
CA GLY A 148 -12.70 17.31 -3.02
C GLY A 148 -11.67 16.42 -2.30
N HIS A 149 -12.14 15.54 -1.42
CA HIS A 149 -11.32 14.69 -0.56
C HIS A 149 -11.76 13.22 -0.56
N SER A 150 -12.64 12.80 -1.47
CA SER A 150 -13.03 11.41 -1.62
C SER A 150 -13.56 11.13 -3.02
N LEU A 151 -13.33 9.91 -3.48
CA LEU A 151 -13.92 9.37 -4.70
C LEU A 151 -14.43 7.97 -4.36
N ASP A 152 -15.69 7.72 -4.68
CA ASP A 152 -16.34 6.44 -4.44
C ASP A 152 -16.90 5.85 -5.73
N SER A 153 -16.78 4.54 -5.84
CA SER A 153 -17.30 3.68 -6.90
C SER A 153 -17.54 2.28 -6.33
N ASP A 154 -18.11 1.38 -7.13
CA ASP A 154 -18.45 0.03 -6.65
C ASP A 154 -17.22 -0.78 -6.26
N ARG A 155 -16.09 -0.58 -6.95
CA ARG A 155 -14.89 -1.42 -6.82
C ARG A 155 -13.67 -0.66 -6.29
N TYR A 156 -13.68 0.66 -6.29
CA TYR A 156 -12.59 1.52 -5.82
C TYR A 156 -13.11 2.70 -5.00
N CYS A 157 -12.48 2.95 -3.87
CA CYS A 157 -12.75 4.10 -3.03
C CYS A 157 -11.43 4.70 -2.55
N ILE A 158 -11.30 6.03 -2.58
CA ILE A 158 -10.19 6.75 -1.96
C ILE A 158 -10.73 7.83 -1.02
N ILE A 159 -10.17 7.90 0.19
CA ILE A 159 -10.70 8.69 1.31
C ILE A 159 -9.59 9.55 1.90
N GLY A 160 -9.82 10.86 1.94
CA GLY A 160 -9.02 11.83 2.67
C GLY A 160 -9.32 11.74 4.16
N ALA A 161 -8.42 11.13 4.92
CA ALA A 161 -8.55 10.99 6.37
C ALA A 161 -7.16 10.94 7.04
N ASP A 162 -7.11 11.42 8.28
CA ASP A 162 -5.96 11.26 9.13
C ASP A 162 -6.06 9.91 9.85
N LEU A 163 -5.06 9.04 9.67
CA LEU A 163 -5.03 7.72 10.30
C LEU A 163 -4.93 7.78 11.83
N ARG A 164 -4.57 8.93 12.40
CA ARG A 164 -4.51 9.17 13.85
C ARG A 164 -5.90 9.37 14.46
N GLU A 165 -6.87 9.79 13.65
CA GLU A 165 -8.25 10.13 14.03
C GLU A 165 -9.24 8.98 13.70
N LEU A 166 -9.06 7.86 14.40
CA LEU A 166 -9.77 6.59 14.12
C LEU A 166 -11.30 6.69 14.06
N PRO A 167 -12.00 7.43 14.95
CA PRO A 167 -13.46 7.54 14.84
C PRO A 167 -13.91 8.14 13.49
N SER A 168 -13.20 9.18 13.01
CA SER A 168 -13.51 9.79 11.72
C SER A 168 -13.17 8.87 10.55
N LEU A 169 -12.06 8.12 10.64
CA LEU A 169 -11.67 7.13 9.64
C LEU A 169 -12.74 6.03 9.51
N ASP A 170 -13.15 5.45 10.63
CA ASP A 170 -14.15 4.38 10.70
C ASP A 170 -15.50 4.82 10.14
N GLU A 171 -15.98 6.01 10.52
CA GLU A 171 -17.21 6.60 9.98
C GLU A 171 -17.15 6.76 8.45
N LYS A 172 -16.03 7.26 7.91
CA LYS A 172 -15.85 7.44 6.47
C LYS A 172 -15.81 6.11 5.73
N LEU A 173 -15.07 5.12 6.24
CA LEU A 173 -15.01 3.79 5.63
C LEU A 173 -16.40 3.12 5.61
N LYS A 174 -17.14 3.19 6.72
CA LYS A 174 -18.53 2.68 6.80
C LYS A 174 -19.46 3.41 5.86
N LYS A 175 -19.35 4.74 5.74
CA LYS A 175 -20.10 5.56 4.77
C LYS A 175 -19.90 5.06 3.34
N PHE A 176 -18.71 4.58 3.00
CA PHE A 176 -18.39 4.01 1.69
C PHE A 176 -18.48 2.48 1.65
N GLN A 177 -19.38 1.90 2.44
CA GLN A 177 -19.77 0.49 2.40
C GLN A 177 -18.63 -0.50 2.69
N LEU A 178 -17.69 -0.14 3.57
CA LEU A 178 -16.82 -1.13 4.20
C LEU A 178 -17.68 -2.17 4.93
N ASN A 179 -17.53 -3.46 4.60
CA ASN A 179 -18.22 -4.57 5.26
C ASN A 179 -17.27 -5.36 6.19
N PRO A 180 -17.43 -5.28 7.52
CA PRO A 180 -16.60 -6.01 8.48
C PRO A 180 -16.75 -7.54 8.44
N GLU A 181 -17.81 -8.05 7.81
CA GLU A 181 -18.06 -9.50 7.68
C GLU A 181 -17.25 -10.15 6.54
N LEU A 182 -16.70 -9.36 5.61
CA LEU A 182 -15.87 -9.88 4.53
C LEU A 182 -14.41 -10.06 4.98
N PRO A 183 -13.70 -11.09 4.45
CA PRO A 183 -12.25 -11.16 4.59
C PRO A 183 -11.62 -9.84 4.14
N THR A 184 -10.78 -9.23 4.97
CA THR A 184 -10.19 -7.92 4.66
C THR A 184 -8.68 -7.94 4.81
N LEU A 185 -7.97 -7.59 3.74
CA LEU A 185 -6.54 -7.36 3.78
C LEU A 185 -6.27 -5.87 4.01
N LEU A 186 -5.40 -5.57 4.98
CA LEU A 186 -4.96 -4.22 5.29
C LEU A 186 -3.48 -4.10 4.92
N LEU A 187 -3.13 -3.08 4.15
CA LEU A 187 -1.78 -2.79 3.71
C LEU A 187 -1.29 -1.50 4.36
N SER A 188 -0.04 -1.53 4.81
CA SER A 188 0.69 -0.37 5.31
C SER A 188 2.13 -0.44 4.78
N GLU A 189 2.48 0.43 3.84
CA GLU A 189 3.76 0.34 3.12
C GLU A 189 4.66 1.56 3.44
N CYS A 190 5.48 1.47 4.50
CA CYS A 190 6.17 2.60 5.13
C CYS A 190 5.21 3.72 5.57
N VAL A 191 4.33 3.43 6.53
CA VAL A 191 3.31 4.40 6.98
C VAL A 191 3.29 4.55 8.49
N LEU A 192 3.24 3.45 9.24
CA LEU A 192 3.09 3.51 10.70
C LEU A 192 4.32 4.13 11.39
N VAL A 193 5.50 4.09 10.75
CA VAL A 193 6.73 4.75 11.21
C VAL A 193 6.58 6.28 11.36
N TYR A 194 5.66 6.90 10.60
CA TYR A 194 5.39 8.34 10.68
C TYR A 194 4.41 8.72 11.79
N MET A 195 3.89 7.74 12.53
CA MET A 195 2.97 7.92 13.65
C MET A 195 3.68 7.55 14.96
N THR A 196 3.19 8.06 16.09
CA THR A 196 3.71 7.57 17.38
C THR A 196 3.42 6.07 17.55
N PRO A 197 4.22 5.34 18.34
CA PRO A 197 3.95 3.94 18.63
C PRO A 197 2.53 3.70 19.17
N GLU A 198 2.00 4.63 19.96
CA GLU A 198 0.64 4.56 20.48
C GLU A 198 -0.41 4.72 19.36
N GLN A 199 -0.28 5.74 18.51
CA GLN A 199 -1.20 5.99 17.41
C GLN A 199 -1.24 4.82 16.43
N SER A 200 -0.08 4.31 16.02
CA SER A 200 0.02 3.14 15.13
C SER A 200 -0.55 1.87 15.79
N SER A 201 -0.28 1.64 17.08
CA SER A 201 -0.86 0.51 17.81
C SER A 201 -2.38 0.58 17.87
N ARG A 202 -2.97 1.77 18.03
CA ARG A 202 -4.43 1.95 18.00
C ARG A 202 -5.01 1.59 16.63
N LEU A 203 -4.37 1.99 15.53
CA LEU A 203 -4.84 1.64 14.18
C LEU A 203 -4.79 0.11 13.95
N VAL A 204 -3.68 -0.53 14.32
CA VAL A 204 -3.52 -1.99 14.18
C VAL A 204 -4.52 -2.75 15.06
N HIS A 205 -4.80 -2.24 16.27
CA HIS A 205 -5.79 -2.82 17.16
C HIS A 205 -7.22 -2.62 16.64
N TRP A 206 -7.56 -1.42 16.13
CA TRP A 206 -8.86 -1.17 15.49
C TRP A 206 -9.11 -2.13 14.33
N ALA A 207 -8.09 -2.43 13.52
CA ALA A 207 -8.22 -3.41 12.44
C ALA A 207 -8.52 -4.82 12.98
N ALA A 208 -7.81 -5.25 14.04
CA ALA A 208 -8.05 -6.55 14.67
C ALA A 208 -9.45 -6.66 15.29
N GLU A 209 -9.97 -5.60 15.90
CA GLU A 209 -11.31 -5.58 16.50
C GLU A 209 -12.42 -5.53 15.44
N THR A 210 -12.20 -4.76 14.36
CA THR A 210 -13.21 -4.54 13.31
C THR A 210 -13.49 -5.81 12.52
N PHE A 211 -12.44 -6.55 12.14
CA PHE A 211 -12.59 -7.67 11.22
C PHE A 211 -12.47 -9.03 11.92
N HIS A 212 -13.38 -9.94 11.56
CA HIS A 212 -13.35 -11.31 12.04
C HIS A 212 -12.33 -12.19 11.30
N THR A 213 -12.13 -11.91 10.01
CA THR A 213 -11.12 -12.55 9.18
C THR A 213 -10.32 -11.48 8.46
N ALA A 214 -9.06 -11.34 8.81
CA ALA A 214 -8.20 -10.31 8.25
C ALA A 214 -6.75 -10.73 8.16
N MET A 215 -6.03 -10.05 7.28
CA MET A 215 -4.58 -10.06 7.19
C MET A 215 -4.09 -8.63 7.21
N PHE A 216 -3.05 -8.33 7.99
CA PHE A 216 -2.40 -7.02 7.97
C PHE A 216 -0.98 -7.18 7.49
N VAL A 217 -0.60 -6.50 6.42
CA VAL A 217 0.75 -6.48 5.87
C VAL A 217 1.38 -5.13 6.16
N ASN A 218 2.57 -5.14 6.73
CA ASN A 218 3.33 -3.96 7.09
C ASN A 218 4.77 -4.06 6.58
N TYR A 219 5.19 -3.14 5.74
CA TYR A 219 6.57 -3.02 5.29
C TYR A 219 7.29 -1.95 6.13
N GLU A 220 7.92 -2.36 7.24
CA GLU A 220 8.75 -1.52 8.14
C GLU A 220 9.28 -2.33 9.36
N GLN A 221 8.76 -2.15 10.58
CA GLN A 221 9.26 -2.73 11.84
C GLN A 221 8.32 -3.81 12.41
N LYS A 222 8.91 -4.93 12.85
CA LYS A 222 8.22 -6.13 13.36
C LYS A 222 7.50 -5.99 14.70
N GLU A 223 8.04 -5.18 15.61
CA GLU A 223 7.67 -5.25 17.05
C GLU A 223 6.22 -4.81 17.37
N ARG A 224 5.49 -4.24 16.40
CA ARG A 224 4.16 -3.63 16.62
C ARG A 224 2.98 -4.62 16.56
N PHE A 225 3.13 -5.81 15.97
CA PHE A 225 1.99 -6.74 15.76
C PHE A 225 1.74 -7.73 16.91
N LEU A 226 2.75 -8.03 17.73
CA LEU A 226 2.66 -9.10 18.73
C LEU A 226 1.79 -8.74 19.96
N LYS A 227 1.28 -7.51 20.06
CA LYS A 227 0.56 -7.00 21.25
C LYS A 227 -0.83 -6.42 20.97
N THR A 228 -1.37 -6.58 19.75
CA THR A 228 -2.53 -5.79 19.28
C THR A 228 -3.77 -6.61 18.89
N GLY A 229 -3.85 -7.88 19.30
CA GLY A 229 -5.06 -8.71 19.11
C GLY A 229 -5.07 -9.59 17.86
N TRP A 230 -3.93 -9.71 17.16
CA TRP A 230 -3.75 -10.65 16.06
C TRP A 230 -3.42 -12.07 16.57
N GLU A 231 -3.90 -13.11 15.89
CA GLU A 231 -3.72 -14.51 16.32
C GLU A 231 -2.28 -15.01 16.08
N SER A 232 -1.62 -14.46 15.07
CA SER A 232 -0.24 -14.74 14.74
C SER A 232 0.39 -13.54 14.02
N ALA A 233 1.72 -13.50 14.00
CA ALA A 233 2.47 -12.59 13.16
C ALA A 233 3.79 -13.23 12.72
N ASN A 234 4.12 -13.04 11.45
CA ASN A 234 5.39 -13.43 10.86
C ASN A 234 6.10 -12.18 10.35
N ALA A 235 7.41 -12.29 10.18
CA ALA A 235 8.21 -11.24 9.56
C ALA A 235 9.48 -11.79 8.97
N LEU A 236 9.88 -11.20 7.84
CA LEU A 236 11.14 -11.45 7.16
C LEU A 236 11.84 -10.10 6.95
N ASP A 237 13.15 -10.06 7.16
CA ASP A 237 13.93 -8.94 6.63
C ASP A 237 13.92 -8.97 5.09
N MET A 238 14.21 -7.84 4.46
CA MET A 238 14.14 -7.76 3.01
C MET A 238 15.30 -8.49 2.32
N ALA A 239 16.35 -8.87 3.04
CA ALA A 239 17.42 -9.69 2.48
C ALA A 239 16.94 -11.14 2.29
N ALA A 240 16.20 -11.68 3.27
CA ALA A 240 15.53 -12.96 3.17
C ALA A 240 14.51 -12.95 2.01
N VAL A 241 13.67 -11.92 1.93
CA VAL A 241 12.73 -11.76 0.79
C VAL A 241 13.48 -11.73 -0.54
N TYR A 242 14.53 -10.92 -0.66
CA TYR A 242 15.32 -10.80 -1.89
C TYR A 242 15.95 -12.14 -2.30
N SER A 243 16.38 -12.96 -1.34
CA SER A 243 17.02 -14.26 -1.60
C SER A 243 16.07 -15.32 -2.18
N VAL A 244 14.76 -15.20 -1.94
CA VAL A 244 13.75 -16.17 -2.39
C VAL A 244 12.99 -15.71 -3.63
N LEU A 245 13.33 -14.54 -4.19
CA LEU A 245 12.76 -14.08 -5.46
C LEU A 245 13.14 -15.04 -6.61
N PRO A 246 12.28 -15.20 -7.63
CA PRO A 246 12.54 -16.12 -8.74
C PRO A 246 13.87 -15.82 -9.44
N GLN A 247 14.73 -16.83 -9.58
CA GLN A 247 16.12 -16.63 -10.03
C GLN A 247 16.22 -16.08 -11.46
N ASP A 248 15.31 -16.47 -12.35
CA ASP A 248 15.26 -15.92 -13.72
C ASP A 248 14.95 -14.42 -13.73
N ASP A 249 14.11 -13.99 -12.80
CA ASP A 249 13.71 -12.61 -12.64
C ASP A 249 14.80 -11.79 -11.93
N MET A 250 15.52 -12.40 -10.99
CA MET A 250 16.75 -11.85 -10.42
C MET A 250 17.80 -11.62 -11.51
N ALA A 251 18.08 -12.63 -12.33
CA ALA A 251 19.03 -12.51 -13.44
C ALA A 251 18.62 -11.42 -14.44
N ARG A 252 17.32 -11.14 -14.60
CA ARG A 252 16.81 -10.04 -15.41
C ARG A 252 17.09 -8.68 -14.77
N ILE A 253 16.73 -8.46 -13.50
CA ILE A 253 16.94 -7.15 -12.84
C ILE A 253 18.43 -6.83 -12.68
N GLU A 254 19.28 -7.83 -12.45
CA GLU A 254 20.71 -7.61 -12.26
C GLU A 254 21.43 -7.15 -13.53
N ARG A 255 20.84 -7.41 -14.70
CA ARG A 255 21.35 -6.92 -16.00
C ARG A 255 20.91 -5.49 -16.31
N LEU A 256 19.92 -4.94 -15.60
CA LEU A 256 19.43 -3.59 -15.86
C LEU A 256 20.47 -2.54 -15.47
N GLU A 257 21.15 -2.75 -14.34
CA GLU A 257 22.13 -1.84 -13.77
C GLU A 257 23.27 -2.61 -13.10
N PHE A 258 24.50 -2.20 -13.38
CA PHE A 258 25.68 -2.69 -12.69
C PHE A 258 25.68 -2.25 -11.23
N LEU A 259 25.93 -3.19 -10.32
CA LEU A 259 26.08 -2.97 -8.89
C LEU A 259 27.47 -3.46 -8.48
N ASP A 260 28.34 -2.52 -8.12
CA ASP A 260 29.67 -2.77 -7.58
C ASP A 260 29.62 -3.11 -6.09
N GLU A 261 28.86 -2.34 -5.31
CA GLU A 261 28.81 -2.44 -3.84
C GLU A 261 27.64 -3.31 -3.37
N LYS A 262 27.79 -4.63 -3.46
CA LYS A 262 26.75 -5.60 -3.00
C LYS A 262 26.50 -5.51 -1.50
N GLU A 263 27.51 -5.10 -0.74
CA GLU A 263 27.45 -4.91 0.70
C GLU A 263 26.48 -3.79 1.08
N LEU A 264 26.41 -2.70 0.30
CA LEU A 264 25.44 -1.63 0.54
C LEU A 264 24.00 -2.11 0.34
N LEU A 265 23.75 -2.90 -0.72
CA LEU A 265 22.44 -3.51 -0.92
C LEU A 265 22.07 -4.44 0.24
N GLN A 266 23.01 -5.28 0.69
CA GLN A 266 22.79 -6.19 1.81
C GLN A 266 22.46 -5.40 3.09
N GLN A 267 23.23 -4.36 3.40
CA GLN A 267 22.98 -3.49 4.53
C GLN A 267 21.60 -2.82 4.42
N LEU A 268 21.27 -2.23 3.27
CA LEU A 268 19.96 -1.62 3.03
C LEU A 268 18.83 -2.61 3.32
N LEU A 269 18.88 -3.80 2.72
CA LEU A 269 17.83 -4.82 2.84
C LEU A 269 17.66 -5.37 4.27
N GLN A 270 18.74 -5.45 5.05
CA GLN A 270 18.67 -5.90 6.45
C GLN A 270 17.99 -4.91 7.39
N HIS A 271 17.85 -3.64 7.00
CA HIS A 271 17.21 -2.60 7.83
C HIS A 271 15.72 -2.40 7.53
N TYR A 272 15.18 -3.10 6.53
CA TYR A 272 13.75 -3.15 6.25
C TYR A 272 13.22 -4.55 6.50
N SER A 273 11.97 -4.65 6.94
CA SER A 273 11.28 -5.92 7.06
C SER A 273 9.87 -5.83 6.49
N ILE A 274 9.40 -6.95 5.96
CA ILE A 274 7.99 -7.17 5.68
C ILE A 274 7.41 -8.06 6.77
N CYS A 275 6.32 -7.61 7.37
CA CYS A 275 5.62 -8.28 8.44
C CYS A 275 4.19 -8.55 7.98
N TRP A 276 3.64 -9.68 8.37
CA TRP A 276 2.22 -9.93 8.20
C TRP A 276 1.62 -10.64 9.39
N ALA A 277 0.42 -10.22 9.76
CA ALA A 277 -0.35 -10.78 10.86
C ALA A 277 -1.70 -11.29 10.32
N PHE A 278 -2.23 -12.35 10.93
CA PHE A 278 -3.54 -12.86 10.56
C PHE A 278 -4.45 -13.10 11.77
N LYS A 279 -5.74 -13.00 11.49
CA LYS A 279 -6.85 -13.43 12.32
C LYS A 279 -7.81 -14.15 11.40
N ASP A 280 -8.04 -15.44 11.59
CA ASP A 280 -8.70 -16.28 10.57
C ASP A 280 -9.88 -17.08 11.15
N LYS A 281 -10.95 -16.37 11.54
CA LYS A 281 -12.18 -17.00 12.03
C LYS A 281 -12.85 -17.88 10.97
N LEU A 282 -12.72 -17.55 9.69
CA LEU A 282 -13.24 -18.33 8.57
C LEU A 282 -12.39 -19.55 8.21
N LYS A 283 -11.22 -19.72 8.84
CA LYS A 283 -10.29 -20.85 8.64
C LYS A 283 -9.85 -21.01 7.18
N LEU A 284 -9.71 -19.91 6.45
CA LEU A 284 -9.24 -19.89 5.06
C LEU A 284 -7.88 -20.60 4.92
N GLY A 285 -7.00 -20.46 5.92
CA GLY A 285 -5.68 -21.08 5.94
C GLY A 285 -5.66 -22.60 6.14
N LYS A 286 -6.73 -23.20 6.71
CA LYS A 286 -6.79 -24.66 6.98
C LYS A 286 -7.22 -25.51 5.78
N SER A 287 -7.64 -24.87 4.69
CA SER A 287 -8.15 -25.56 3.50
C SER A 287 -7.08 -26.05 2.51
N CYS A 288 -5.78 -25.80 2.77
CA CYS A 288 -4.73 -26.09 1.80
C CYS A 288 -3.39 -26.41 2.48
N LYS A 289 -2.84 -27.61 2.23
CA LYS A 289 -1.54 -28.08 2.75
C LYS A 289 -0.31 -27.35 2.17
N GLU A 290 -0.51 -26.35 1.31
CA GLU A 290 0.55 -25.59 0.64
C GLU A 290 0.90 -24.27 1.37
N CYS A 291 0.25 -23.99 2.50
CA CYS A 291 0.47 -22.75 3.27
C CYS A 291 1.69 -22.77 4.20
N ASP A 292 2.51 -23.83 4.19
CA ASP A 292 3.78 -23.87 4.94
C ASP A 292 4.88 -22.96 4.33
N TYR A 293 4.56 -22.25 3.23
CA TYR A 293 5.44 -21.29 2.57
C TYR A 293 4.75 -19.95 2.26
N VAL A 294 3.96 -19.44 3.22
CA VAL A 294 3.76 -17.99 3.37
C VAL A 294 4.66 -17.49 4.48
#